data_AF-A0A9R1C884-F1
#
_entry.id   AF-A0A9R1C884-F1
#
_cell.length_a   1.000
_cell.length_b   1.000
_cell.length_c   1.000
_cell.angle_alpha   90.00
_cell.angle_beta   90.00
_cell.angle_gamma   90.00
#
_symmetry.space_group_name_H-M   'P 1'
#
loop_
_entity.id
_entity.type
_entity.pdbx_description
1 polymer ?
#
loop_
_entity_poly.entity_id
_entity_poly.type
_entity_poly.pdbx_seq_one_letter_code
_entity_poly.pdbx_strand_id
1 'polypeptide(L)'
;MADLERDPSFKGITIGAPISKYSDILSFSHTSKGKNVYRVRESRYLSIFNNRMDDMIVVESNGKVYAIQLTKTYPADASGACVFNANELLSWYSSLRAKYGNNSFSLDDMSGTPSVCGMRWKANSVVLDIVYLFYGTFGDEKPKLQYYLYQREDDY
;
A
#
# COMPACT_ATOMS: atom_id res chain seq x y z
N MET A 1 -22.61 5.70 0.05
CA MET A 1 -21.30 6.12 0.59
C MET A 1 -20.30 5.02 0.30
N ALA A 2 -19.13 5.36 -0.25
CA ALA A 2 -18.10 4.38 -0.58
C ALA A 2 -17.60 3.69 0.70
N ASP A 3 -17.28 2.39 0.60
CA ASP A 3 -16.76 1.58 1.71
C ASP A 3 -15.48 2.19 2.33
N LEU A 4 -14.71 2.94 1.53
CA LEU A 4 -13.54 3.72 1.96
C LEU A 4 -13.85 4.79 3.01
N GLU A 5 -15.05 5.37 3.05
CA GLU A 5 -15.39 6.38 4.08
C GLU A 5 -15.95 5.72 5.36
N ARG A 6 -16.66 4.60 5.22
CA ARG A 6 -17.36 3.98 6.35
C ARG A 6 -16.48 3.01 7.15
N ASP A 7 -15.69 2.18 6.47
CA ASP A 7 -14.80 1.20 7.11
C ASP A 7 -13.53 0.97 6.26
N PRO A 8 -12.65 1.97 6.18
CA PRO A 8 -11.38 1.85 5.47
C PRO A 8 -10.48 0.83 6.17
N SER A 9 -10.55 -0.43 5.74
CA SER A 9 -9.79 -1.51 6.38
C SER A 9 -9.09 -2.45 5.41
N PHE A 10 -8.02 -3.06 5.93
CA PHE A 10 -7.33 -4.18 5.28
C PHE A 10 -7.23 -5.34 6.27
N LYS A 11 -7.88 -6.46 5.94
CA LYS A 11 -7.92 -7.69 6.76
C LYS A 11 -8.23 -7.43 8.24
N GLY A 12 -9.15 -6.50 8.52
CA GLY A 12 -9.59 -6.16 9.88
C GLY A 12 -8.77 -5.07 10.59
N ILE A 13 -7.68 -4.58 9.99
CA ILE A 13 -6.97 -3.38 10.44
C ILE A 13 -7.64 -2.16 9.79
N THR A 14 -8.26 -1.30 10.60
CA THR A 14 -9.07 -0.17 10.13
C THR A 14 -8.32 1.14 10.35
N ILE A 15 -8.30 2.01 9.35
CA ILE A 15 -7.76 3.38 9.46
C ILE A 15 -8.54 4.16 10.53
N GLY A 16 -7.85 4.92 11.36
CA GLY A 16 -8.42 5.71 12.45
C GLY A 16 -8.72 4.92 13.73
N ALA A 17 -8.65 3.59 13.71
CA ALA A 17 -8.83 2.78 14.91
C ALA A 17 -7.61 2.89 15.86
N PRO A 18 -7.79 2.74 17.18
CA PRO A 18 -6.67 2.73 18.13
C PRO A 18 -5.65 1.63 17.79
N ILE A 19 -4.35 1.97 17.76
CA ILE A 19 -3.28 1.01 17.44
C ILE A 19 -3.22 -0.15 18.44
N SER A 20 -3.59 0.13 19.70
CA SER A 20 -3.60 -0.84 20.80
C SER A 20 -4.54 -2.02 20.55
N LYS A 21 -5.57 -1.86 19.71
CA LYS A 21 -6.47 -2.96 19.30
C LYS A 21 -5.73 -4.08 18.57
N TYR A 22 -4.55 -3.80 18.03
CA TYR A 22 -3.80 -4.70 17.16
C TYR A 22 -2.48 -5.16 17.79
N SER A 23 -2.30 -5.03 19.11
CA SER A 23 -1.06 -5.40 19.83
C SER A 23 -0.66 -6.86 19.66
N ASP A 24 -1.64 -7.74 19.46
CA ASP A 24 -1.39 -9.18 19.34
C ASP A 24 -0.79 -9.54 17.97
N ILE A 25 -1.11 -8.75 16.95
CA ILE A 25 -0.69 -8.99 15.57
C ILE A 25 0.42 -8.04 15.08
N LEU A 26 0.61 -6.90 15.76
CA LEU A 26 1.61 -5.89 15.42
C LEU A 26 2.84 -5.95 16.32
N SER A 27 4.01 -5.82 15.71
CA SER A 27 5.28 -5.61 16.38
C SER A 27 5.75 -4.19 16.10
N PHE A 28 6.07 -3.42 17.14
CA PHE A 28 6.78 -2.16 16.95
C PHE A 28 8.09 -2.41 16.19
N SER A 29 8.41 -1.55 15.23
CA SER A 29 9.65 -1.60 14.46
C SER A 29 10.55 -0.41 14.75
N HIS A 30 10.09 0.80 14.46
CA HIS A 30 10.86 2.03 14.65
C HIS A 30 9.93 3.25 14.56
N THR A 31 10.44 4.42 14.91
CA THR A 31 9.76 5.71 14.67
C THR A 31 10.39 6.38 13.45
N SER A 32 9.56 6.89 12.54
CA SER A 32 9.99 7.60 11.34
C SER A 32 9.16 8.88 11.18
N LYS A 33 9.84 10.02 11.07
CA LYS A 33 9.20 11.35 10.92
C LYS A 33 8.09 11.61 11.95
N GLY A 34 8.30 11.23 13.20
CA GLY A 34 7.32 11.41 14.29
C GLY A 34 6.12 10.46 14.26
N LYS A 35 6.09 9.48 13.35
CA LYS A 35 5.08 8.42 13.28
C LYS A 35 5.71 7.08 13.69
N ASN A 36 4.98 6.27 14.44
CA ASN A 36 5.48 4.94 14.82
C ASN A 36 5.13 3.93 13.72
N VAL A 37 6.08 3.07 13.39
CA VAL A 37 5.95 2.05 12.36
C VAL A 37 5.93 0.68 13.02
N TYR A 38 4.92 -0.10 12.67
CA TYR A 38 4.71 -1.46 13.14
C TYR A 38 4.76 -2.42 11.96
N ARG A 39 5.27 -3.63 12.18
CA ARG A 39 5.19 -4.76 11.23
C ARG A 39 4.19 -5.79 11.69
N VAL A 40 3.51 -6.43 10.74
CA VAL A 40 2.62 -7.54 11.07
C VAL A 40 3.42 -8.82 11.33
N ARG A 41 3.08 -9.54 12.41
CA ARG A 41 3.73 -10.80 12.80
C ARG A 41 3.23 -12.01 12.02
N GLU A 42 1.99 -11.95 11.57
CA GLU A 42 1.30 -13.09 10.97
C GLU A 42 1.32 -13.06 9.43
N SER A 43 1.80 -14.15 8.82
CA SER A 43 1.92 -14.27 7.37
C SER A 43 0.58 -14.20 6.63
N ARG A 44 -0.54 -14.53 7.28
CA ARG A 44 -1.88 -14.42 6.68
C ARG A 44 -2.24 -12.99 6.26
N TYR A 45 -1.55 -11.97 6.77
CA TYR A 45 -1.75 -10.58 6.36
C TYR A 45 -0.93 -10.21 5.12
N LEU A 46 0.15 -10.94 4.81
CA LEU A 46 1.07 -10.73 3.70
C LEU A 46 0.51 -11.26 2.36
N SER A 47 -0.75 -10.94 2.06
CA SER A 47 -1.34 -11.25 0.76
C SER A 47 -2.50 -10.33 0.39
N ILE A 48 -2.65 -10.05 -0.90
CA ILE A 48 -3.74 -9.23 -1.47
C ILE A 48 -4.29 -9.93 -2.71
N PHE A 49 -5.58 -10.22 -2.75
CA PHE A 49 -6.23 -10.91 -3.88
C PHE A 49 -5.45 -12.15 -4.36
N ASN A 50 -5.05 -13.02 -3.42
CA ASN A 50 -4.22 -14.21 -3.64
C ASN A 50 -2.78 -13.96 -4.14
N ASN A 51 -2.30 -12.72 -4.13
CA ASN A 51 -0.91 -12.38 -4.41
C ASN A 51 -0.14 -12.27 -3.10
N ARG A 52 1.01 -12.94 -3.01
CA ARG A 52 1.91 -12.88 -1.85
C ARG A 52 2.65 -11.53 -1.81
N MET A 53 2.78 -10.97 -0.61
CA MET A 53 3.55 -9.75 -0.34
C MET A 53 4.79 -10.09 0.48
N ASP A 54 5.81 -9.22 0.45
CA ASP A 54 7.05 -9.41 1.20
C ASP A 54 6.98 -8.76 2.59
N ASP A 55 6.35 -7.59 2.68
CA ASP A 55 6.21 -6.85 3.93
C ASP A 55 4.84 -6.19 4.01
N MET A 56 4.39 -6.00 5.24
CA MET A 56 3.24 -5.17 5.59
C MET A 56 3.58 -4.34 6.82
N ILE A 57 3.52 -3.03 6.65
CA ILE A 57 3.67 -2.07 7.73
C ILE A 57 2.35 -1.37 8.03
N VAL A 58 2.18 -1.04 9.30
CA VAL A 58 1.12 -0.19 9.81
C VAL A 58 1.78 1.02 10.45
N VAL A 59 1.38 2.21 10.01
CA VAL A 59 1.88 3.48 10.53
C VAL A 59 0.87 4.02 11.50
N GLU A 60 1.33 4.45 12.66
CA GLU A 60 0.55 5.04 13.73
C GLU A 60 0.82 6.54 13.84
N SER A 61 -0.25 7.28 14.10
CA SER A 61 -0.20 8.69 14.48
C SER A 61 -1.25 8.97 15.55
N ASN A 62 -0.84 9.63 16.64
CA ASN A 62 -1.71 10.01 17.76
C ASN A 62 -2.52 8.84 18.36
N GLY A 63 -1.86 7.69 18.54
CA GLY A 63 -2.43 6.45 19.06
C GLY A 63 -3.34 5.70 18.09
N LYS A 64 -3.45 6.14 16.83
CA LYS A 64 -4.38 5.59 15.83
C LYS A 64 -3.67 5.09 14.58
N VAL A 65 -4.26 4.11 13.93
CA VAL A 65 -3.82 3.63 12.61
C VAL A 65 -3.97 4.76 11.61
N TYR A 66 -2.84 5.22 11.07
CA TYR A 66 -2.78 6.30 10.10
C TYR A 66 -2.67 5.76 8.66
N ALA A 67 -1.82 4.75 8.46
CA ALA A 67 -1.63 4.14 7.15
C ALA A 67 -1.33 2.64 7.24
N ILE A 68 -1.66 1.94 6.16
CA ILE A 68 -1.33 0.54 5.94
C ILE A 68 -0.65 0.46 4.58
N GLN A 69 0.54 -0.12 4.55
CA GLN A 69 1.31 -0.33 3.33
C GLN A 69 1.71 -1.79 3.22
N LEU A 70 1.47 -2.38 2.06
CA LEU A 70 2.00 -3.69 1.70
C LEU A 70 2.95 -3.51 0.51
N THR A 71 4.10 -4.18 0.56
CA THR A 71 5.11 -4.11 -0.50
C THR A 71 5.46 -5.50 -1.01
N LYS A 72 5.48 -5.64 -2.34
CA LYS A 72 6.08 -6.76 -3.06
C LYS A 72 7.24 -6.22 -3.88
N THR A 73 8.40 -6.81 -3.72
CA THR A 73 9.65 -6.44 -4.38
C THR A 73 9.96 -7.46 -5.45
N TYR A 74 10.23 -7.01 -6.67
CA TYR A 74 10.56 -7.92 -7.76
C TYR A 74 12.07 -8.20 -7.75
N PRO A 75 12.48 -9.48 -7.71
CA PRO A 75 13.89 -9.83 -7.84
C PRO A 75 14.35 -9.62 -9.28
N ALA A 76 15.64 -9.29 -9.43
CA ALA A 76 16.32 -9.38 -10.71
C ALA A 76 16.63 -10.84 -11.04
N ASP A 77 16.56 -11.20 -12.32
CA ASP A 77 17.03 -12.47 -12.84
C ASP A 77 18.57 -12.48 -12.98
N ALA A 78 19.11 -13.59 -13.50
CA ALA A 78 20.55 -13.75 -13.69
C ALA A 78 21.19 -12.72 -14.64
N SER A 79 20.38 -12.03 -15.47
CA SER A 79 20.82 -10.96 -16.36
C SER A 79 20.73 -9.57 -15.72
N GLY A 80 20.22 -9.47 -14.50
CA GLY A 80 19.93 -8.21 -13.83
C GLY A 80 18.58 -7.60 -14.21
N ALA A 81 17.78 -8.27 -15.06
CA ALA A 81 16.47 -7.79 -15.47
C ALA A 81 15.41 -8.14 -14.44
N CYS A 82 14.49 -7.21 -14.16
CA CYS A 82 13.33 -7.47 -13.32
C CYS A 82 12.10 -7.71 -14.23
N VAL A 83 11.46 -8.87 -14.10
CA VAL A 83 10.24 -9.18 -14.86
C VAL A 83 9.01 -8.84 -14.03
N PHE A 84 8.17 -7.97 -14.57
CA PHE A 84 6.89 -7.60 -13.98
C PHE A 84 5.74 -8.34 -14.66
N ASN A 85 4.81 -8.85 -13.84
CA ASN A 85 3.57 -9.43 -14.33
C ASN A 85 2.45 -8.38 -14.31
N ALA A 86 2.19 -7.74 -15.46
CA ALA A 86 1.12 -6.75 -15.63
C ALA A 86 -0.26 -7.27 -15.21
N ASN A 87 -0.50 -8.59 -15.26
CA ASN A 87 -1.76 -9.18 -14.84
C ASN A 87 -1.99 -9.06 -13.32
N GLU A 88 -0.95 -8.89 -12.50
CA GLU A 88 -1.12 -8.68 -11.06
C GLU A 88 -1.77 -7.33 -10.77
N LEU A 89 -1.27 -6.26 -11.41
CA LEU A 89 -1.86 -4.92 -11.29
C LEU A 89 -3.29 -4.88 -11.84
N LEU A 90 -3.54 -5.52 -12.99
CA LEU A 90 -4.89 -5.63 -13.58
C LEU A 90 -5.85 -6.43 -12.69
N SER A 91 -5.36 -7.49 -12.05
CA SER A 91 -6.14 -8.31 -11.11
C SER A 91 -6.52 -7.51 -9.87
N TRP A 92 -5.58 -6.75 -9.30
CA TRP A 92 -5.86 -5.88 -8.16
C TRP A 92 -6.81 -4.75 -8.53
N TYR A 93 -6.62 -4.13 -9.70
CA TYR A 93 -7.55 -3.14 -10.24
C TYR A 93 -8.97 -3.69 -10.31
N SER A 94 -9.14 -4.85 -10.95
CA SER A 94 -10.46 -5.46 -11.15
C SER A 94 -11.14 -5.77 -9.81
N SER A 95 -10.36 -6.30 -8.85
CA SER A 95 -10.84 -6.64 -7.50
C SER A 95 -11.21 -5.39 -6.68
N LEU A 96 -10.40 -4.33 -6.74
CA LEU A 96 -10.71 -3.06 -6.08
C LEU A 96 -11.85 -2.32 -6.75
N ARG A 97 -11.97 -2.39 -8.08
CA ARG A 97 -13.08 -1.77 -8.81
C ARG A 97 -14.41 -2.39 -8.42
N ALA A 98 -14.44 -3.72 -8.26
CA ALA A 98 -15.63 -4.42 -7.76
C ALA A 98 -16.01 -3.96 -6.34
N LYS A 99 -15.02 -3.62 -5.50
CA LYS A 99 -15.24 -3.21 -4.11
C LYS A 99 -15.58 -1.71 -3.95
N TYR A 100 -14.85 -0.84 -4.64
CA TYR A 100 -14.86 0.61 -4.43
C TYR A 100 -15.42 1.40 -5.62
N GLY A 101 -15.80 0.73 -6.71
CA GLY A 101 -16.24 1.38 -7.95
C GLY A 101 -15.07 1.86 -8.80
N ASN A 102 -15.34 2.78 -9.74
CA ASN A 102 -14.30 3.31 -10.63
C ASN A 102 -13.22 4.08 -9.84
N ASN A 103 -11.98 4.00 -10.30
CA ASN A 103 -10.87 4.76 -9.75
C ASN A 103 -11.07 6.27 -10.01
N SER A 104 -10.55 7.10 -9.12
CA SER A 104 -10.61 8.56 -9.20
C SER A 104 -9.59 9.12 -10.21
N PHE A 105 -8.47 8.43 -10.45
CA PHE A 105 -7.39 8.87 -11.35
C PHE A 105 -6.43 7.70 -11.72
N SER A 106 -5.65 7.87 -12.79
CA SER A 106 -4.51 7.01 -13.16
C SER A 106 -3.21 7.72 -12.76
N LEU A 107 -2.42 7.15 -11.87
CA LEU A 107 -1.15 7.73 -11.42
C LEU A 107 -0.07 7.39 -12.44
N ASP A 108 0.10 8.22 -13.47
CA ASP A 108 1.18 8.07 -14.45
C ASP A 108 2.15 9.26 -14.33
N ASP A 109 3.28 9.06 -13.66
CA ASP A 109 4.39 10.01 -13.63
C ASP A 109 5.63 9.36 -14.27
N MET A 110 5.88 9.75 -15.52
CA MET A 110 7.01 9.29 -16.33
C MET A 110 8.12 10.36 -16.40
N SER A 111 8.04 11.42 -15.58
CA SER A 111 8.84 12.65 -15.77
C SER A 111 10.25 12.61 -15.16
N GLY A 112 10.59 11.60 -14.37
CA GLY A 112 11.94 11.40 -13.82
C GLY A 112 11.97 10.23 -12.83
N THR A 113 13.10 9.54 -12.73
CA THR A 113 13.25 8.37 -11.85
C THR A 113 12.93 8.73 -10.40
N PRO A 114 12.05 7.98 -9.70
CA PRO A 114 11.35 6.76 -10.13
C PRO A 114 10.09 7.02 -10.97
N SER A 115 9.92 6.26 -12.06
CA SER A 115 8.67 6.29 -12.83
C SER A 115 7.57 5.56 -12.05
N VAL A 116 6.39 6.17 -12.00
CA VAL A 116 5.25 5.68 -11.21
C VAL A 116 4.10 5.37 -12.15
N CYS A 117 3.58 4.14 -12.07
CA CYS A 117 2.32 3.75 -12.72
C CYS A 117 1.37 3.20 -11.66
N GLY A 118 0.13 3.66 -11.61
CA GLY A 118 -0.77 3.25 -10.54
C GLY A 118 -2.19 3.74 -10.67
N MET A 119 -2.99 3.43 -9.67
CA MET A 119 -4.41 3.71 -9.63
C MET A 119 -4.81 4.16 -8.24
N ARG A 120 -5.79 5.06 -8.18
CA ARG A 120 -6.17 5.73 -6.95
C ARG A 120 -7.68 5.77 -6.77
N TRP A 121 -8.13 5.46 -5.56
CA TRP A 121 -9.49 5.70 -5.10
C TRP A 121 -9.44 6.66 -3.92
N LYS A 122 -10.34 7.65 -3.92
CA LYS A 122 -10.40 8.69 -2.89
C LYS A 122 -11.80 8.79 -2.31
N ALA A 123 -11.86 8.92 -0.99
CA ALA A 123 -13.01 9.39 -0.25
C ALA A 123 -12.70 10.76 0.38
N ASN A 124 -13.52 11.25 1.31
CA ASN A 124 -13.29 12.57 1.90
C ASN A 124 -12.04 12.55 2.78
N SER A 125 -11.91 11.52 3.63
CA SER A 125 -10.86 11.42 4.65
C SER A 125 -9.78 10.37 4.37
N VAL A 126 -9.95 9.55 3.33
CA VAL A 126 -9.10 8.38 3.06
C VAL A 126 -8.71 8.29 1.59
N VAL A 127 -7.48 7.85 1.34
CA VAL A 127 -6.95 7.53 0.02
C VAL A 127 -6.49 6.08 -0.02
N LEU A 128 -6.76 5.44 -1.15
CA LEU A 128 -6.26 4.12 -1.49
C LEU A 128 -5.52 4.17 -2.82
N ASP A 129 -4.23 3.84 -2.79
CA ASP A 129 -3.40 3.74 -3.98
C ASP A 129 -2.92 2.30 -4.19
N ILE A 130 -2.92 1.86 -5.46
CA ILE A 130 -2.06 0.79 -5.92
C ILE A 130 -1.01 1.42 -6.81
N VAL A 131 0.25 1.26 -6.44
CA VAL A 131 1.35 1.91 -7.13
C VAL A 131 2.40 0.88 -7.50
N TYR A 132 2.84 0.94 -8.74
CA TYR A 132 4.07 0.33 -9.18
C TYR A 132 5.15 1.41 -9.27
N LEU A 133 6.27 1.16 -8.61
CA LEU A 133 7.47 2.01 -8.63
C LEU A 133 8.53 1.33 -9.49
N PHE A 134 8.82 1.94 -10.65
CA PHE A 134 9.96 1.60 -11.50
C PHE A 134 11.15 2.46 -11.08
N TYR A 135 12.18 1.81 -10.58
CA TYR A 135 13.49 2.43 -10.41
C TYR A 135 14.29 2.11 -11.67
N GLY A 136 14.79 3.14 -12.35
CA GLY A 136 15.57 3.00 -13.58
C GLY A 136 16.94 2.35 -13.34
N THR A 137 17.75 2.28 -14.39
CA THR A 137 19.08 1.62 -14.45
C THR A 137 20.14 2.11 -13.45
N PHE A 138 19.83 3.11 -12.61
CA PHE A 138 20.75 3.76 -11.69
C PHE A 138 20.27 3.80 -10.23
N GLY A 139 19.15 3.14 -9.91
CA GLY A 139 18.67 3.04 -8.53
C GLY A 139 19.22 1.79 -7.85
N ASP A 140 19.75 1.93 -6.64
CA ASP A 140 20.06 0.78 -5.75
C ASP A 140 18.78 0.06 -5.25
N GLU A 141 17.61 0.61 -5.56
CA GLU A 141 16.32 0.08 -5.14
C GLU A 141 15.69 -0.82 -6.20
N LYS A 142 15.17 -1.96 -5.74
CA LYS A 142 14.45 -2.92 -6.57
C LYS A 142 13.04 -2.40 -6.89
N PRO A 143 12.48 -2.70 -8.08
CA PRO A 143 11.09 -2.38 -8.42
C PRO A 143 10.10 -2.94 -7.39
N LYS A 144 9.03 -2.17 -7.13
CA LYS A 144 8.05 -2.48 -6.08
C LYS A 144 6.62 -2.34 -6.62
N LEU A 145 5.76 -3.30 -6.27
CA LEU A 145 4.30 -3.15 -6.32
C LEU A 145 3.80 -2.93 -4.89
N GLN A 146 2.99 -1.89 -4.72
CA GLN A 146 2.58 -1.43 -3.41
C GLN A 146 1.09 -1.16 -3.34
N TYR A 147 0.50 -1.56 -2.23
CA TYR A 147 -0.85 -1.18 -1.83
C TYR A 147 -0.72 -0.22 -0.66
N TYR A 148 -1.34 0.95 -0.76
CA TYR A 148 -1.35 1.97 0.28
C TYR A 148 -2.77 2.39 0.60
N LEU A 149 -3.18 2.17 1.85
CA LEU A 149 -4.42 2.72 2.39
C LEU A 149 -4.05 3.69 3.50
N TYR A 150 -4.41 4.95 3.38
CA TYR A 150 -3.97 5.97 4.33
C TYR A 150 -5.01 7.06 4.55
N GLN A 151 -5.00 7.61 5.76
CA GLN A 151 -5.74 8.83 6.05
C GLN A 151 -5.16 9.97 5.21
N ARG A 152 -6.02 10.75 4.57
CA ARG A 152 -5.62 11.92 3.81
C ARG A 152 -4.94 12.91 4.77
N GLU A 153 -3.74 13.37 4.43
CA GLU A 153 -3.23 14.61 5.02
C GLU A 153 -4.02 15.72 4.36
N ASP A 154 -4.82 16.44 5.14
CA ASP A 154 -5.68 17.49 4.62
C ASP A 154 -4.84 18.51 3.82
N ASP A 155 -5.20 18.73 2.55
CA ASP A 155 -4.75 19.89 1.75
C ASP A 155 -5.59 21.14 2.12
N TYR A 156 -5.81 21.40 3.42
CA TYR A 156 -6.58 22.57 3.89
C TYR A 156 -5.69 23.61 4.53
#